data_AF-A0A6C0H5X5-F1
#
_entry.id   AF-A0A6C0H5X5-F1
#
_cell.length_a   1.000
_cell.length_b   1.000
_cell.length_c   1.000
_cell.angle_alpha   90.00
_cell.angle_beta   90.00
_cell.angle_gamma   90.00
#
_symmetry.space_group_name_H-M   'P 1'
#
loop_
_entity.id
_entity.type
_entity.pdbx_description
1 polymer ?
#
loop_
_entity_poly.entity_id
_entity_poly.type
_entity_poly.pdbx_seq_one_letter_code
_entity_poly.pdbx_strand_id
1 'polypeptide(L)'
;MSKNASSYSKYLNDKKCCNYLSQVSCIGQTGPTGVAGYGIQGDTGPTGESITGPTGPSSSITGPTGSKSFIIDHPIYPKTKYLVHMCLEGPEAGVFYRGESKIGDGNKTEIELPNYVSHFSSNFSVFVSAKNNFNLFSVSLVDESGKFTVYSNGIGEFYWIVYGTRKNCEFEVEPNKKDIILRGDGPYLYYDKKN
;
A
#
# COMPACT_ATOMS: atom_id res chain seq x y z
N MET A 1 -17.07 15.70 29.16
CA MET A 1 -15.82 15.38 28.41
C MET A 1 -16.23 14.69 27.11
N SER A 2 -16.27 15.41 26.00
CA SER A 2 -16.56 14.84 24.69
C SER A 2 -15.29 14.22 24.12
N LYS A 3 -15.25 12.88 23.98
CA LYS A 3 -14.17 12.17 23.30
C LYS A 3 -14.33 12.41 21.79
N ASN A 4 -13.70 13.47 21.27
CA ASN A 4 -13.47 13.63 19.84
C ASN A 4 -12.36 12.66 19.41
N ALA A 5 -12.66 11.37 19.37
CA ALA A 5 -11.79 10.39 18.72
C ALA A 5 -12.02 10.47 17.21
N SER A 6 -10.97 10.80 16.45
CA SER A 6 -11.03 10.75 14.98
C SER A 6 -10.79 9.29 14.56
N SER A 7 -11.84 8.61 14.10
CA SER A 7 -11.75 7.22 13.62
C SER A 7 -11.28 7.20 12.17
N TYR A 8 -10.19 6.46 11.89
CA TYR A 8 -9.66 6.28 10.54
C TYR A 8 -10.69 5.70 9.56
N SER A 9 -11.52 4.76 10.02
CA SER A 9 -12.56 4.13 9.20
C SER A 9 -13.51 5.16 8.61
N LYS A 10 -13.77 6.28 9.29
CA LYS A 10 -14.59 7.37 8.78
C LYS A 10 -13.90 8.13 7.64
N TYR A 11 -12.60 8.42 7.78
CA TYR A 11 -11.82 9.15 6.77
C TYR A 11 -11.79 8.44 5.40
N LEU A 12 -11.67 7.10 5.37
CA LEU A 12 -11.68 6.35 4.11
C LEU A 12 -13.07 5.92 3.64
N ASN A 13 -13.99 5.55 4.54
CA ASN A 13 -15.33 5.13 4.13
C ASN A 13 -16.19 6.29 3.59
N ASP A 14 -15.85 7.54 3.87
CA ASP A 14 -16.54 8.69 3.27
C ASP A 14 -16.13 8.89 1.79
N LYS A 15 -15.09 8.19 1.30
CA LYS A 15 -14.64 8.18 -0.10
C LYS A 15 -15.05 6.91 -0.84
N LYS A 16 -16.32 6.50 -0.75
CA LYS A 16 -16.84 5.41 -1.59
C LYS A 16 -16.73 5.83 -3.06
N CYS A 17 -15.89 5.14 -3.84
CA CYS A 17 -15.81 5.31 -5.30
C CYS A 17 -17.20 5.24 -5.98
N CYS A 18 -18.18 4.59 -5.35
CA CYS A 18 -19.53 4.39 -5.84
C CYS A 18 -20.42 5.63 -5.86
N ASN A 19 -20.09 6.70 -5.12
CA ASN A 19 -20.95 7.88 -5.06
C ASN A 19 -20.84 8.79 -6.30
N TYR A 20 -19.94 8.49 -7.23
CA TYR A 20 -19.69 9.32 -8.43
C TYR A 20 -20.33 8.77 -9.72
N LEU A 21 -20.85 7.53 -9.73
CA LEU A 21 -21.45 6.93 -10.93
C LEU A 21 -22.68 6.11 -10.55
N SER A 22 -23.86 6.62 -10.89
CA SER A 22 -25.18 6.05 -10.58
C SER A 22 -25.53 4.76 -11.34
N GLN A 23 -24.57 4.06 -11.98
CA GLN A 23 -24.90 3.02 -12.96
C GLN A 23 -24.00 1.77 -13.03
N VAL A 24 -23.07 1.51 -12.09
CA VAL A 24 -22.22 0.30 -12.17
C VAL A 24 -22.18 -0.43 -10.83
N SER A 25 -22.41 -1.74 -10.85
CA SER A 25 -22.32 -2.63 -9.69
C SER A 25 -20.94 -2.52 -9.03
N CYS A 26 -20.91 -2.57 -7.69
CA CYS A 26 -19.73 -2.32 -6.87
C CYS A 26 -18.69 -3.46 -6.88
N ILE A 27 -18.47 -4.09 -8.03
CA ILE A 27 -17.42 -5.07 -8.24
C ILE A 27 -16.39 -4.37 -9.12
N GLY A 28 -15.20 -4.07 -8.56
CA GLY A 28 -14.09 -3.60 -9.38
C GLY A 28 -13.84 -4.61 -10.50
N GLN A 29 -13.50 -4.14 -11.70
CA GLN A 29 -13.09 -5.06 -12.77
C GLN A 29 -12.05 -6.04 -12.21
N THR A 30 -12.19 -7.31 -12.55
CA THR A 30 -11.13 -8.30 -12.30
C THR A 30 -9.82 -7.69 -12.77
N GLY A 31 -8.85 -7.58 -11.85
CA GLY A 31 -7.55 -7.00 -12.17
C GLY A 31 -6.92 -7.69 -13.38
N PRO A 32 -5.97 -7.04 -14.07
CA PRO A 32 -5.34 -7.63 -15.24
C PRO A 32 -4.85 -9.04 -14.89
N THR A 33 -5.48 -10.04 -15.50
CA THR A 33 -4.90 -11.38 -15.56
C THR A 33 -3.73 -11.26 -16.52
N GLY A 34 -2.58 -11.88 -16.20
CA GLY A 34 -1.46 -11.94 -17.14
C GLY A 34 -1.95 -12.40 -18.52
N VAL A 35 -1.26 -11.98 -19.58
CA VAL A 35 -1.66 -12.27 -20.97
C VAL A 35 -2.17 -13.71 -21.12
N ALA A 36 -3.44 -13.88 -21.47
CA ALA A 36 -3.96 -15.19 -21.84
C ALA A 36 -3.19 -15.63 -23.10
N GLY A 37 -2.45 -16.74 -23.01
CA GLY A 37 -1.76 -17.29 -24.17
C GLY A 37 -2.76 -17.55 -25.29
N TYR A 38 -2.44 -17.15 -26.52
CA TYR A 38 -3.22 -17.53 -27.69
C TYR A 38 -2.93 -18.99 -28.02
N GLY A 39 -3.85 -19.89 -27.66
CA GLY A 39 -3.79 -21.30 -28.07
C GLY A 39 -4.36 -22.29 -27.06
N ILE A 40 -4.41 -23.55 -27.46
CA ILE A 40 -4.54 -24.68 -26.53
C ILE A 40 -3.40 -24.58 -25.49
N GLN A 41 -3.73 -24.72 -24.21
CA GLN A 41 -2.76 -24.61 -23.12
C GLN A 41 -1.65 -25.65 -23.30
N GLY A 42 -0.48 -25.17 -23.75
CA GLY A 42 0.82 -25.82 -23.61
C GLY A 42 1.72 -24.93 -22.75
N ASP A 43 2.66 -25.51 -22.02
CA ASP A 43 3.40 -24.90 -20.90
C ASP A 43 4.36 -23.74 -21.26
N THR A 44 4.26 -23.12 -22.44
CA THR A 44 5.21 -22.04 -22.81
C THR A 44 4.68 -21.16 -23.95
N GLY A 45 4.79 -19.84 -23.78
CA GLY A 45 4.59 -18.86 -24.85
C GLY A 45 5.70 -18.91 -25.92
N PRO A 46 5.51 -18.30 -27.09
CA PRO A 46 6.08 -18.78 -28.36
C PRO A 46 7.56 -18.46 -28.66
N THR A 47 8.35 -17.85 -27.77
CA THR A 47 9.77 -17.51 -28.11
C THR A 47 10.69 -17.25 -26.90
N GLY A 48 10.77 -18.19 -25.95
CA GLY A 48 11.79 -18.13 -24.89
C GLY A 48 12.42 -19.50 -24.65
N GLU A 49 13.74 -19.57 -24.51
CA GLU A 49 14.36 -20.80 -24.00
C GLU A 49 13.80 -21.14 -22.61
N SER A 50 13.67 -22.43 -22.36
CA SER A 50 12.91 -23.10 -21.29
C SER A 50 13.26 -22.74 -19.83
N ILE A 51 14.03 -21.67 -19.60
CA ILE A 51 14.52 -21.25 -18.28
C ILE A 51 14.35 -19.74 -18.04
N THR A 52 13.75 -19.00 -18.98
CA THR A 52 13.43 -17.59 -18.82
C THR A 52 11.98 -17.36 -19.21
N GLY A 53 11.11 -17.04 -18.25
CA GLY A 53 9.88 -16.30 -18.55
C GLY A 53 10.19 -15.01 -19.28
N PRO A 54 9.18 -14.28 -19.81
CA PRO A 54 9.36 -13.26 -20.84
C PRO A 54 10.50 -12.30 -20.53
N THR A 55 11.65 -12.58 -21.13
CA THR A 55 12.87 -11.79 -21.04
C THR A 55 12.59 -10.53 -21.85
N GLY A 56 12.58 -9.35 -21.20
CA GLY A 56 12.93 -8.14 -21.92
C GLY A 56 14.31 -8.35 -22.58
N PRO A 57 14.58 -7.75 -23.76
CA PRO A 57 15.80 -8.02 -24.49
C PRO A 57 17.03 -7.70 -23.61
N SER A 58 17.89 -8.70 -23.41
CA SER A 58 19.21 -8.61 -22.78
C SER A 58 19.28 -7.99 -21.36
N SER A 59 18.83 -8.71 -20.33
CA SER A 59 19.23 -8.39 -18.95
C SER A 59 19.82 -9.63 -18.26
N SER A 60 20.96 -9.46 -17.61
CA SER A 60 21.61 -10.48 -16.76
C SER A 60 21.01 -10.58 -15.35
N ILE A 61 19.93 -9.84 -15.09
CA ILE A 61 19.22 -9.80 -13.81
C ILE A 61 17.85 -10.48 -13.98
N THR A 62 17.65 -11.58 -13.27
CA THR A 62 16.35 -12.25 -13.13
C THR A 62 15.53 -11.58 -12.01
N GLY A 63 14.30 -11.18 -12.33
CA GLY A 63 13.32 -10.52 -11.47
C GLY A 63 12.05 -10.21 -12.28
N PRO A 64 11.01 -9.57 -11.72
CA PRO A 64 9.90 -9.04 -12.54
C PRO A 64 10.46 -8.28 -13.75
N THR A 65 10.28 -8.85 -14.95
CA THR A 65 10.56 -8.14 -16.19
C THR A 65 9.42 -7.13 -16.40
N GLY A 66 9.56 -5.94 -15.83
CA GLY A 66 8.64 -4.82 -16.03
C GLY A 66 8.10 -4.18 -14.74
N SER A 67 7.43 -3.04 -14.90
CA SER A 67 6.83 -2.28 -13.81
C SER A 67 5.59 -2.99 -13.26
N LYS A 68 5.48 -3.17 -11.93
CA LYS A 68 4.23 -3.56 -11.27
C LYS A 68 3.25 -2.40 -11.36
N SER A 69 2.43 -2.40 -12.41
CA SER A 69 1.54 -1.28 -12.72
C SER A 69 0.07 -1.67 -12.71
N PHE A 70 -0.78 -0.69 -12.51
CA PHE A 70 -2.22 -0.78 -12.74
C PHE A 70 -2.64 0.32 -13.71
N ILE A 71 -3.46 -0.07 -14.68
CA ILE A 71 -3.95 0.80 -15.74
C ILE A 71 -5.45 0.96 -15.53
N ILE A 72 -5.91 2.21 -15.50
CA ILE A 72 -7.32 2.57 -15.48
C ILE A 72 -7.60 3.57 -16.60
N ASP A 73 -8.86 3.74 -16.98
CA ASP A 73 -9.26 4.84 -17.85
C ASP A 73 -8.88 6.19 -17.21
N HIS A 74 -8.38 7.12 -18.03
CA HIS A 74 -8.03 8.43 -17.49
C HIS A 74 -9.31 9.15 -17.03
N PRO A 75 -9.42 9.58 -15.75
CA PRO A 75 -10.69 10.08 -15.19
C PRO A 75 -11.21 11.36 -15.87
N ILE A 76 -10.31 12.13 -16.51
CA ILE A 76 -10.64 13.35 -17.27
C ILE A 76 -10.77 13.09 -18.79
N TYR A 77 -10.10 12.07 -19.33
CA TYR A 77 -10.00 11.82 -20.78
C TYR A 77 -10.20 10.33 -21.13
N PRO A 78 -11.30 9.70 -20.67
CA PRO A 78 -11.42 8.25 -20.68
C PRO A 78 -11.49 7.63 -22.08
N LYS A 79 -11.91 8.41 -23.09
CA LYS A 79 -12.00 7.93 -24.49
C LYS A 79 -10.67 7.98 -25.25
N THR A 80 -9.69 8.72 -24.75
CA THR A 80 -8.46 9.02 -25.51
C THR A 80 -7.17 8.76 -24.74
N LYS A 81 -7.24 8.51 -23.43
CA LYS A 81 -6.08 8.28 -22.57
C LYS A 81 -6.34 7.21 -21.52
N TYR A 82 -5.28 6.47 -21.22
CA TYR A 82 -5.17 5.69 -19.99
C TYR A 82 -4.40 6.46 -18.92
N LEU A 83 -4.69 6.17 -17.66
CA LEU A 83 -3.91 6.58 -16.50
C LEU A 83 -3.21 5.34 -15.94
N VAL A 84 -1.88 5.41 -15.87
CA VAL A 84 -1.03 4.31 -15.40
C VAL A 84 -0.37 4.71 -14.09
N HIS A 85 -0.51 3.85 -13.08
CA HIS A 85 0.17 3.98 -11.79
C HIS A 85 1.07 2.77 -11.55
N MET A 86 2.03 2.91 -10.65
CA MET A 86 2.96 1.86 -10.25
C MET A 86 2.85 1.55 -8.76
N CYS A 87 3.15 0.31 -8.39
CA CYS A 87 3.33 -0.12 -7.02
C CYS A 87 4.58 0.52 -6.42
N LEU A 88 4.52 0.91 -5.16
CA LEU A 88 5.68 1.30 -4.38
C LEU A 88 6.50 0.05 -4.04
N GLU A 89 7.82 0.10 -4.22
CA GLU A 89 8.74 -0.98 -3.85
C GLU A 89 9.63 -0.53 -2.69
N GLY A 90 9.85 -1.44 -1.73
CA GLY A 90 10.70 -1.19 -0.57
C GLY A 90 11.22 -2.51 0.01
N PRO A 91 12.31 -2.47 0.80
CA PRO A 91 12.91 -3.64 1.44
C PRO A 91 12.11 -4.11 2.67
N GLU A 92 10.80 -3.86 2.71
CA GLU A 92 9.91 -4.25 3.79
C GLU A 92 8.47 -4.42 3.29
N ALA A 93 7.68 -5.21 4.02
CA ALA A 93 6.23 -5.29 3.84
C ALA A 93 5.54 -4.07 4.49
N GLY A 94 5.81 -2.88 3.96
CA GLY A 94 5.34 -1.60 4.51
C GLY A 94 3.83 -1.40 4.40
N VAL A 95 3.24 -0.81 5.42
CA VAL A 95 1.84 -0.33 5.44
C VAL A 95 1.82 1.13 5.82
N PHE A 96 0.84 1.87 5.31
CA PHE A 96 0.62 3.25 5.71
C PHE A 96 -0.86 3.53 5.95
N TYR A 97 -1.12 4.32 6.99
CA TYR A 97 -2.43 4.86 7.34
C TYR A 97 -2.31 6.37 7.34
N ARG A 98 -3.24 7.09 6.74
CA ARG A 98 -3.23 8.55 6.71
C ARG A 98 -4.60 9.14 6.96
N GLY A 99 -4.63 10.33 7.55
CA GLY A 99 -5.88 11.04 7.77
C GLY A 99 -5.67 12.50 8.09
N GLU A 100 -6.75 13.11 8.50
CA GLU A 100 -6.78 14.47 9.06
C GLU A 100 -7.49 14.45 10.41
N SER A 101 -7.14 15.40 11.27
CA SER A 101 -7.81 15.60 12.55
C SER A 101 -7.63 17.05 13.01
N LYS A 102 -8.24 17.38 14.15
CA LYS A 102 -8.12 18.69 14.79
C LYS A 102 -8.00 18.57 16.30
N ILE A 103 -7.22 19.46 16.89
CA ILE A 103 -7.22 19.73 18.32
C ILE A 103 -8.13 20.94 18.54
N GLY A 104 -9.22 20.74 19.31
CA GLY A 104 -10.13 21.81 19.76
C GLY A 104 -9.59 22.50 21.02
N ASP A 105 -10.46 22.89 21.96
CA ASP A 105 -10.08 23.62 23.19
C ASP A 105 -9.20 22.83 24.19
N GLY A 106 -8.74 21.63 23.82
CA GLY A 106 -7.80 20.83 24.59
C GLY A 106 -6.36 21.00 24.09
N ASN A 107 -5.40 20.44 24.83
CA ASN A 107 -4.00 20.38 24.40
C ASN A 107 -3.64 19.06 23.68
N LYS A 108 -4.63 18.19 23.44
CA LYS A 108 -4.42 16.88 22.82
C LYS A 108 -5.68 16.33 22.15
N THR A 109 -5.47 15.42 21.20
CA THR A 109 -6.51 14.58 20.59
C THR A 109 -6.00 13.15 20.41
N GLU A 110 -6.86 12.17 20.62
CA GLU A 110 -6.56 10.76 20.39
C GLU A 110 -7.05 10.35 19.00
N ILE A 111 -6.21 9.64 18.27
CA ILE A 111 -6.50 9.09 16.96
C ILE A 111 -6.52 7.57 17.07
N GLU A 112 -7.58 6.98 16.52
CA GLU A 112 -7.80 5.55 16.51
C GLU A 112 -7.63 5.03 15.08
N LEU A 113 -6.61 4.21 14.88
CA LEU A 113 -6.40 3.44 13.66
C LEU A 113 -7.46 2.31 13.59
N PRO A 114 -7.59 1.59 12.45
CA PRO A 114 -8.46 0.42 12.40
C PRO A 114 -8.17 -0.56 13.54
N ASN A 115 -9.22 -1.11 14.15
CA ASN A 115 -9.11 -2.03 15.27
C ASN A 115 -8.24 -3.29 15.00
N TYR A 116 -8.02 -3.64 13.72
CA TYR A 116 -7.16 -4.75 13.33
C TYR A 116 -5.66 -4.39 13.30
N VAL A 117 -5.30 -3.10 13.36
CA VAL A 117 -3.94 -2.65 13.02
C VAL A 117 -2.88 -3.27 13.93
N SER A 118 -3.16 -3.40 15.22
CA SER A 118 -2.22 -3.96 16.19
C SER A 118 -2.08 -5.48 16.05
N HIS A 119 -3.04 -6.15 15.43
CA HIS A 119 -2.94 -7.57 15.05
C HIS A 119 -2.24 -7.76 13.68
N PHE A 120 -2.30 -6.77 12.81
CA PHE A 120 -1.82 -6.86 11.42
C PHE A 120 -0.40 -6.29 11.22
N SER A 121 0.00 -5.29 11.99
CA SER A 121 1.22 -4.51 11.77
C SER A 121 1.92 -4.12 13.08
N SER A 122 3.19 -3.77 12.97
CA SER A 122 4.05 -3.32 14.07
C SER A 122 5.07 -2.29 13.57
N ASN A 123 6.02 -1.89 14.43
CA ASN A 123 7.09 -0.94 14.08
C ASN A 123 6.56 0.41 13.56
N PHE A 124 5.65 1.02 14.33
CA PHE A 124 4.95 2.21 13.86
C PHE A 124 5.77 3.48 13.99
N SER A 125 5.72 4.33 12.96
CA SER A 125 6.23 5.70 12.97
C SER A 125 5.11 6.67 12.62
N VAL A 126 4.92 7.71 13.43
CA VAL A 126 3.84 8.69 13.28
C VAL A 126 4.43 10.04 12.86
N PHE A 127 3.89 10.62 11.80
CA PHE A 127 4.23 11.95 11.32
C PHE A 127 2.98 12.81 11.26
N VAL A 128 3.12 14.08 11.63
CA VAL A 128 2.04 15.07 11.62
C VAL A 128 2.50 16.34 10.94
N SER A 129 1.61 16.98 10.22
CA SER A 129 1.85 18.28 9.59
C SER A 129 0.68 19.22 9.81
N ALA A 130 0.97 20.47 10.12
CA ALA A 130 -0.06 21.48 10.34
C ALA A 130 -0.89 21.73 9.07
N LYS A 131 -2.19 21.94 9.25
CA LYS A 131 -3.15 22.24 8.18
C LYS A 131 -3.77 23.61 8.45
N ASN A 132 -3.93 24.41 7.38
CA ASN A 132 -4.51 25.76 7.36
C ASN A 132 -3.74 26.84 8.14
N ASN A 133 -3.19 26.55 9.33
CA ASN A 133 -2.44 27.49 10.16
C ASN A 133 -1.19 26.84 10.75
N PHE A 134 -0.16 27.64 11.05
CA PHE A 134 1.03 27.15 11.73
C PHE A 134 0.69 26.66 13.15
N ASN A 135 1.16 25.47 13.49
CA ASN A 135 1.06 24.92 14.83
C ASN A 135 2.18 23.89 15.05
N LEU A 136 2.68 23.80 16.28
CA LEU A 136 3.65 22.81 16.71
C LEU A 136 2.91 21.61 17.31
N PHE A 137 3.23 20.42 16.81
CA PHE A 137 2.64 19.18 17.26
C PHE A 137 3.72 18.22 17.76
N SER A 138 3.38 17.44 18.78
CA SER A 138 4.12 16.23 19.15
C SER A 138 3.18 15.03 19.18
N VAL A 139 3.72 13.82 19.13
CA VAL A 139 2.94 12.59 19.00
C VAL A 139 3.42 11.54 20.00
N SER A 140 2.50 10.74 20.53
CA SER A 140 2.85 9.51 21.24
C SER A 140 3.21 8.40 20.26
N LEU A 141 3.78 7.32 20.80
CA LEU A 141 3.80 6.03 20.11
C LEU A 141 2.37 5.51 19.89
N VAL A 142 2.22 4.62 18.91
CA VAL A 142 1.01 3.81 18.74
C VAL A 142 0.99 2.73 19.82
N ASP A 143 -0.08 2.68 20.61
CA ASP A 143 -0.27 1.69 21.66
C ASP A 143 -0.79 0.34 21.14
N GLU A 144 -0.92 -0.64 22.04
CA GLU A 144 -1.40 -2.00 21.72
C GLU A 144 -2.84 -2.04 21.20
N SER A 145 -3.64 -1.00 21.47
CA SER A 145 -5.00 -0.85 20.96
C SER A 145 -5.07 -0.17 19.59
N GLY A 146 -3.91 0.20 19.01
CA GLY A 146 -3.84 0.88 17.72
C GLY A 146 -4.12 2.38 17.81
N LYS A 147 -3.87 3.00 18.96
CA LYS A 147 -4.15 4.42 19.18
C LYS A 147 -2.88 5.22 19.39
N PHE A 148 -2.89 6.47 18.96
CA PHE A 148 -1.86 7.44 19.29
C PHE A 148 -2.48 8.78 19.61
N THR A 149 -1.78 9.58 20.41
CA THR A 149 -2.22 10.92 20.81
C THR A 149 -1.35 11.96 20.14
N VAL A 150 -1.99 13.00 19.60
CA VAL A 150 -1.32 14.20 19.11
C VAL A 150 -1.53 15.31 20.13
N TYR A 151 -0.44 15.99 20.48
CA TYR A 151 -0.42 17.09 21.44
C TYR A 151 -0.09 18.40 20.75
N SER A 152 -0.63 19.49 21.27
CA SER A 152 -0.31 20.86 20.84
C SER A 152 -0.64 21.85 21.97
N ASN A 153 0.04 23.00 21.96
CA ASN A 153 -0.27 24.13 22.84
C ASN A 153 -1.34 25.06 22.25
N GLY A 154 -1.85 24.78 21.05
CA GLY A 154 -2.85 25.61 20.39
C GLY A 154 -3.89 24.79 19.65
N ILE A 155 -5.02 25.44 19.35
CA ILE A 155 -6.06 24.89 18.48
C ILE A 155 -5.50 24.78 17.07
N GLY A 156 -5.82 23.70 16.38
CA GLY A 156 -5.37 23.55 14.99
C GLY A 156 -5.86 22.29 14.33
N GLU A 157 -5.88 22.34 13.00
CA GLU A 157 -6.06 21.17 12.14
C GLU A 157 -4.70 20.63 11.72
N PHE A 158 -4.64 19.34 11.45
CA PHE A 158 -3.41 18.70 10.99
C PHE A 158 -3.72 17.46 10.14
N TYR A 159 -2.77 17.14 9.25
CA TYR A 159 -2.71 15.83 8.61
C TYR A 159 -1.80 14.92 9.42
N TRP A 160 -2.04 13.61 9.31
CA TRP A 160 -1.22 12.60 9.92
C TRP A 160 -0.98 11.43 8.96
N ILE A 161 0.19 10.81 9.08
CA ILE A 161 0.53 9.54 8.45
C ILE A 161 1.23 8.64 9.47
N VAL A 162 0.82 7.39 9.50
CA VAL A 162 1.43 6.32 10.29
C VAL A 162 1.99 5.30 9.32
N TYR A 163 3.30 5.12 9.34
CA TYR A 163 3.96 3.99 8.69
C TYR A 163 4.08 2.83 9.69
N GLY A 164 4.04 1.61 9.19
CA GLY A 164 4.38 0.41 9.95
C GLY A 164 4.79 -0.72 9.03
N THR A 165 5.20 -1.84 9.60
CA THR A 165 5.57 -3.06 8.88
C THR A 165 4.55 -4.15 9.17
N ARG A 166 4.13 -4.89 8.15
CA ARG A 166 3.20 -6.01 8.29
C ARG A 166 3.84 -7.16 9.07
N LYS A 167 3.12 -7.71 10.03
CA LYS A 167 3.53 -8.88 10.81
C LYS A 167 3.51 -10.16 9.96
N ASN A 168 4.42 -11.09 10.24
CA ASN A 168 4.47 -12.41 9.60
C ASN A 168 4.68 -12.33 8.08
N CYS A 169 5.37 -11.29 7.63
CA CYS A 169 5.73 -11.03 6.23
C CYS A 169 7.22 -10.66 6.14
N GLU A 170 8.02 -11.12 7.09
CA GLU A 170 9.45 -10.90 7.14
C GLU A 170 10.16 -11.74 6.08
N PHE A 171 11.12 -11.13 5.39
CA PHE A 171 11.95 -11.80 4.38
C PHE A 171 13.39 -11.28 4.47
N GLU A 172 14.30 -12.04 3.89
CA GLU A 172 15.70 -11.65 3.76
C GLU A 172 15.82 -10.75 2.54
N VAL A 173 16.26 -9.51 2.74
CA VAL A 173 16.36 -8.49 1.68
C VAL A 173 17.52 -8.81 0.73
N GLU A 174 18.62 -9.36 1.26
CA GLU A 174 19.84 -9.62 0.51
C GLU A 174 20.33 -11.08 0.71
N PRO A 175 19.53 -12.09 0.33
CA PRO A 175 19.92 -13.48 0.50
C PRO A 175 21.09 -13.83 -0.41
N ASN A 176 22.04 -14.63 0.09
CA ASN A 176 23.07 -15.16 -0.78
C ASN A 176 22.45 -16.12 -1.80
N LYS A 177 22.82 -16.01 -3.08
CA LYS A 177 22.36 -16.91 -4.15
C LYS A 177 22.56 -18.39 -3.84
N LYS A 178 23.63 -18.73 -3.10
CA LYS A 178 23.91 -20.12 -2.70
C LYS A 178 22.90 -20.67 -1.69
N ASP A 179 22.25 -19.82 -0.90
CA ASP A 179 21.41 -20.20 0.23
C ASP A 179 19.91 -20.28 -0.15
N ILE A 180 19.55 -19.91 -1.39
CA ILE A 180 18.15 -19.87 -1.84
C ILE A 180 17.92 -20.63 -3.15
N ILE A 181 16.68 -21.08 -3.35
CA ILE A 181 16.15 -21.64 -4.59
C ILE A 181 15.08 -20.68 -5.10
N LEU A 182 15.23 -20.18 -6.32
CA LEU A 182 14.20 -19.36 -6.96
C LEU A 182 13.03 -20.23 -7.42
N ARG A 183 11.81 -19.70 -7.23
CA ARG A 183 10.52 -20.32 -7.57
C ARG A 183 9.63 -19.30 -8.25
N GLY A 184 8.65 -19.78 -9.00
CA GLY A 184 7.75 -18.92 -9.77
C GLY A 184 8.42 -18.34 -11.01
N ASP A 185 7.77 -17.36 -11.63
CA ASP A 185 8.23 -16.73 -12.86
C ASP A 185 7.76 -15.27 -12.94
N GLY A 186 8.50 -14.44 -13.68
CA GLY A 186 8.22 -13.03 -13.89
C GLY A 186 7.93 -12.24 -12.60
N PRO A 187 6.83 -11.48 -12.51
CA PRO A 187 6.51 -10.66 -11.33
C PRO A 187 6.08 -11.46 -10.09
N TYR A 188 5.92 -12.77 -10.23
CA TYR A 188 5.61 -13.68 -9.14
C TYR A 188 6.82 -14.56 -8.78
N LEU A 189 8.04 -14.16 -9.16
CA LEU A 189 9.26 -14.80 -8.71
C LEU A 189 9.44 -14.62 -7.19
N TYR A 190 9.66 -15.72 -6.47
CA TYR A 190 9.91 -15.76 -5.04
C TYR A 190 11.04 -16.76 -4.74
N TYR A 191 11.45 -16.88 -3.48
CA TYR A 191 12.51 -17.82 -3.09
C TYR A 191 12.07 -18.72 -1.93
N ASP A 192 12.58 -19.95 -1.96
CA ASP A 192 12.65 -20.84 -0.80
C ASP A 192 14.08 -20.86 -0.26
N LYS A 193 14.25 -21.05 1.05
CA LYS A 193 15.57 -21.30 1.64
C LYS A 193 16.02 -22.74 1.32
N LYS A 194 17.31 -22.92 1.02
CA LYS A 194 17.89 -24.27 1.00
C LYS A 194 18.03 -24.75 2.44
N ASN A 195 17.53 -25.94 2.71
CA ASN A 195 17.76 -26.64 3.99
C ASN A 195 19.23 -27.02 4.12
#